data_AF-A0A542JEE0-F1
#
_entry.id   AF-A0A542JEE0-F1
#
_cell.length_a   1.000
_cell.length_b   1.000
_cell.length_c   1.000
_cell.angle_alpha   90.00
_cell.angle_beta   90.00
_cell.angle_gamma   90.00
#
_symmetry.space_group_name_H-M   'P 1'
#
loop_
_entity.id
_entity.type
_entity.pdbx_description
1 polymer ?
#
loop_
_entity_poly.entity_id
_entity_poly.type
_entity_poly.pdbx_seq_one_letter_code
_entity_poly.pdbx_strand_id
1 'polypeptide(L)'
;MKRTLAVLLTVAALTAPLAGCSKSKPVTGTVVSKDTDHECKTKKKGKKRTRSCHTEYELTVRTKAGKEEEVDVSSGAYSLCAEGLNYPKCTKH
;
A
#
# COMPACT_ATOMS: atom_id res chain seq x y z
N MET A 1 40.57 -7.74 43.05
CA MET A 1 40.31 -6.29 43.26
C MET A 1 38.94 -5.97 42.68
N LYS A 2 38.07 -5.35 43.46
CA LYS A 2 36.68 -5.03 43.12
C LYS A 2 36.66 -3.68 42.41
N ARG A 3 36.05 -3.57 41.23
CA ARG A 3 35.71 -2.29 40.61
C ARG A 3 34.22 -2.29 40.28
N THR A 4 33.47 -1.69 41.19
CA THR A 4 32.06 -1.32 41.07
C THR A 4 31.92 -0.19 40.05
N LEU A 5 31.07 -0.38 39.05
CA LEU A 5 30.50 0.71 38.26
C LEU A 5 28.98 0.57 38.32
N ALA A 6 28.38 1.43 39.13
CA ALA A 6 26.95 1.67 39.14
C ALA A 6 26.62 2.60 37.98
N VAL A 7 25.73 2.18 37.09
CA VAL A 7 25.11 3.05 36.08
C VAL A 7 23.60 2.96 36.28
N LEU A 8 23.07 3.97 36.97
CA LEU A 8 21.66 4.29 37.04
C LEU A 8 21.24 4.86 35.67
N LEU A 9 20.42 4.12 34.94
CA LEU A 9 19.67 4.67 33.80
C LEU A 9 18.22 4.83 34.20
N THR A 10 17.82 6.08 34.27
CA THR A 10 16.47 6.58 34.48
C THR A 10 15.54 6.08 33.39
N VAL A 11 14.45 5.41 33.78
CA VAL A 11 13.36 5.01 32.89
C VAL A 11 12.60 6.28 32.49
N ALA A 12 12.96 6.87 31.35
CA ALA A 12 12.15 7.91 30.73
C ALA A 12 10.86 7.25 30.22
N ALA A 13 9.73 7.61 30.84
CA ALA A 13 8.40 7.21 30.43
C ALA A 13 8.19 7.54 28.94
N LEU A 14 7.96 6.50 28.12
CA LEU A 14 7.47 6.67 26.76
C LEU A 14 6.02 7.18 26.82
N THR A 15 5.84 8.49 26.85
CA THR A 15 4.59 9.10 26.38
C THR A 15 4.66 9.15 24.86
N ALA A 16 4.42 8.01 24.21
CA ALA A 16 4.15 8.01 22.78
C ALA A 16 2.81 8.74 22.58
N PRO A 17 2.76 9.91 21.90
CA PRO A 17 1.49 10.38 21.39
C PRO A 17 0.99 9.29 20.44
N LEU A 18 -0.23 8.80 20.69
CA LEU A 18 -1.00 8.05 19.71
C LEU A 18 -1.04 8.91 18.44
N ALA A 19 -0.08 8.66 17.54
CA ALA A 19 0.01 9.35 16.27
C ALA A 19 -1.34 9.09 15.58
N GLY A 20 -2.15 10.15 15.55
CA GLY A 20 -3.51 10.08 15.02
C GLY A 20 -3.48 9.50 13.62
N CYS A 21 -4.54 8.76 13.29
CA CYS A 21 -4.82 8.17 11.99
C CYS A 21 -4.50 9.17 10.87
N SER A 22 -3.26 9.14 10.42
CA SER A 22 -2.75 10.05 9.41
C SER A 22 -3.22 9.45 8.10
N LYS A 23 -4.20 10.09 7.47
CA LYS A 23 -4.60 9.76 6.11
C LYS A 23 -3.31 9.69 5.28
N SER A 24 -3.01 8.50 4.74
CA SER A 24 -1.85 8.27 3.90
C SER A 24 -1.85 9.32 2.80
N LYS A 25 -0.68 9.92 2.55
CA LYS A 25 -0.57 10.90 1.47
C LYS A 25 -0.84 10.20 0.14
N PRO A 26 -1.57 10.83 -0.80
CA PRO A 26 -1.79 10.24 -2.11
C PRO A 26 -0.44 10.05 -2.83
N VAL A 27 -0.19 8.83 -3.30
CA VAL A 27 1.00 8.48 -4.08
C VAL A 27 0.96 9.22 -5.42
N THR A 28 2.08 9.80 -5.83
CA THR A 28 2.24 10.46 -7.13
C THR A 28 3.61 10.13 -7.72
N GLY A 29 3.68 9.95 -9.03
CA GLY A 29 4.92 9.55 -9.69
C GLY A 29 4.68 8.95 -11.08
N THR A 30 5.70 8.29 -11.60
CA THR A 30 5.67 7.64 -12.92
C THR A 30 5.28 6.18 -12.79
N VAL A 31 4.30 5.71 -13.56
CA VAL A 31 3.93 4.28 -13.62
C VAL A 31 5.10 3.50 -14.23
N VAL A 32 5.53 2.43 -13.57
CA VAL A 32 6.64 1.58 -14.02
C VAL A 32 6.23 0.14 -14.28
N SER A 33 5.14 -0.33 -13.69
CA SER A 33 4.49 -1.60 -14.03
C SER A 33 2.99 -1.51 -13.80
N LYS A 34 2.27 -2.51 -14.34
CA LYS A 34 0.83 -2.67 -14.17
C LYS A 34 0.49 -4.13 -14.00
N ASP A 35 -0.33 -4.44 -13.00
CA ASP A 35 -0.68 -5.81 -12.66
C ASP A 35 -2.20 -5.95 -12.46
N THR A 36 -2.73 -7.16 -12.67
CA THR A 36 -4.15 -7.47 -12.44
C THR A 36 -4.32 -8.82 -11.80
N ASP A 37 -5.02 -8.86 -10.68
CA ASP A 37 -5.27 -10.07 -9.93
C ASP A 37 -6.73 -10.47 -10.01
N HIS A 38 -6.99 -11.66 -10.55
CA HIS A 38 -8.34 -12.21 -10.67
C HIS A 38 -8.59 -13.27 -9.60
N GLU A 39 -9.32 -12.88 -8.57
CA GLU A 39 -9.62 -13.76 -7.45
C GLU A 39 -11.10 -14.18 -7.44
N CYS A 40 -11.34 -15.49 -7.34
CA CYS A 40 -12.68 -16.05 -7.16
C CYS A 40 -12.85 -16.69 -5.77
N LYS A 41 -13.80 -16.17 -5.00
CA LYS A 41 -14.16 -16.70 -3.68
C LYS A 41 -15.47 -17.48 -3.80
N THR A 42 -15.45 -18.77 -3.45
CA THR A 42 -16.65 -19.61 -3.39
C THR A 42 -17.10 -19.76 -1.94
N LYS A 43 -18.32 -19.34 -1.64
CA LYS A 43 -18.94 -19.51 -0.32
C LYS A 43 -20.01 -20.59 -0.39
N LYS A 44 -20.02 -21.49 0.59
CA LYS A 44 -21.07 -22.52 0.76
C LYS A 44 -21.91 -22.18 1.97
N LYS A 45 -23.23 -22.10 1.81
CA LYS A 45 -24.19 -21.92 2.91
C LYS A 45 -25.25 -23.02 2.82
N GLY A 46 -25.13 -24.03 3.69
CA GLY A 46 -25.93 -25.25 3.61
C GLY A 46 -25.67 -26.01 2.30
N LYS A 47 -26.73 -26.29 1.53
CA LYS A 47 -26.65 -26.93 0.20
C LYS A 47 -26.35 -25.95 -0.93
N LYS A 48 -26.46 -24.63 -0.71
CA LYS A 48 -26.23 -23.61 -1.74
C LYS A 48 -24.74 -23.23 -1.82
N ARG A 49 -24.23 -23.09 -3.04
CA ARG A 49 -22.87 -22.59 -3.34
C ARG A 49 -23.00 -21.30 -4.15
N THR A 50 -22.30 -20.26 -3.75
CA THR A 50 -22.22 -18.98 -4.46
C THR A 50 -20.77 -18.72 -4.78
N ARG A 51 -20.46 -18.42 -6.05
CA ARG A 51 -19.14 -17.99 -6.50
C ARG A 51 -19.18 -16.50 -6.78
N SER A 52 -18.23 -15.76 -6.23
CA SER A 52 -18.02 -14.34 -6.51
C SER A 52 -16.59 -14.17 -6.98
N CYS A 53 -16.39 -13.50 -8.11
CA CYS A 53 -15.07 -13.17 -8.61
C CYS A 53 -14.89 -11.65 -8.58
N HIS A 54 -13.69 -11.20 -8.26
CA HIS A 54 -13.27 -9.81 -8.30
C HIS A 54 -11.94 -9.73 -9.03
N THR A 55 -11.74 -8.63 -9.74
CA THR A 55 -10.47 -8.31 -10.37
C THR A 55 -9.94 -7.05 -9.70
N GLU A 56 -8.72 -7.14 -9.18
CA GLU A 56 -7.97 -6.02 -8.61
C GLU A 56 -7.02 -5.48 -9.69
N TYR A 57 -6.79 -4.17 -9.66
CA TYR A 57 -6.01 -3.46 -10.67
C TYR A 57 -4.96 -2.62 -9.95
N GLU A 58 -3.70 -2.87 -10.24
CA GLU A 58 -2.59 -2.29 -9.50
C GLU A 58 -1.64 -1.55 -10.44
N LEU A 59 -1.10 -0.43 -9.97
CA LEU A 59 -0.03 0.29 -10.64
C LEU A 59 1.17 0.35 -9.70
N THR A 60 2.36 0.00 -10.19
CA THR A 60 3.60 0.33 -9.49
C THR A 60 4.02 1.73 -9.91
N VAL A 61 4.14 2.64 -8.95
CA VAL A 61 4.46 4.06 -9.18
C VAL A 61 5.83 4.38 -8.59
N ARG A 62 6.76 4.79 -9.44
CA ARG A 62 8.03 5.37 -9.00
C ARG A 62 7.84 6.84 -8.63
N THR A 63 7.90 7.11 -7.33
CA THR A 63 7.81 8.46 -6.74
C THR A 63 8.99 9.35 -7.15
N LYS A 64 8.84 10.66 -6.94
CA LYS A 64 9.94 11.63 -7.15
C LYS A 64 11.17 11.35 -6.27
N ALA A 65 11.00 10.66 -5.15
CA ALA A 65 12.09 10.23 -4.27
C ALA A 65 12.80 8.97 -4.78
N GLY A 66 12.40 8.42 -5.93
CA GLY A 66 12.95 7.20 -6.51
C GLY A 66 12.47 5.90 -5.87
N LYS A 67 11.49 5.97 -4.96
CA LYS A 67 10.86 4.78 -4.36
C LYS A 67 9.72 4.27 -5.24
N GLU A 68 9.56 2.96 -5.31
CA GLU A 68 8.42 2.30 -5.95
C GLU A 68 7.35 1.98 -4.90
N GLU A 69 6.10 2.30 -5.22
CA GLU A 69 4.94 2.04 -4.38
C GLU A 69 3.80 1.47 -5.24
N GLU A 70 3.23 0.35 -4.82
CA GLU A 70 2.03 -0.23 -5.42
C GLU A 70 0.78 0.53 -4.97
N VAL A 71 -0.13 0.80 -5.91
CA VAL A 71 -1.41 1.42 -5.65
C VAL A 71 -2.56 0.68 -6.30
N ASP A 72 -3.53 0.28 -5.48
CA ASP A 72 -4.81 -0.23 -5.94
C ASP A 72 -5.62 0.89 -6.59
N VAL A 73 -6.10 0.64 -7.81
CA VAL A 73 -6.86 1.60 -8.58
C VAL A 73 -8.15 0.99 -9.12
N SER A 74 -9.10 1.84 -9.50
CA SER A 74 -10.27 1.37 -10.24
C SER A 74 -9.87 0.90 -11.64
N SER A 75 -10.67 0.01 -12.24
CA SER A 75 -10.48 -0.41 -13.64
C SER A 75 -10.40 0.77 -14.61
N GLY A 76 -11.18 1.83 -14.36
CA GLY A 76 -11.15 3.06 -15.16
C GLY A 76 -9.80 3.77 -15.06
N ALA A 77 -9.30 4.02 -13.84
CA ALA A 77 -7.99 4.62 -13.63
C ALA A 77 -6.85 3.76 -14.21
N TYR A 78 -6.92 2.44 -14.00
CA TYR A 78 -5.99 1.48 -14.59
C TYR A 78 -5.99 1.56 -16.12
N SER A 79 -7.17 1.68 -16.73
CA SER A 79 -7.30 1.76 -18.19
C SER A 79 -6.71 3.05 -18.77
N LEU A 80 -6.69 4.13 -17.98
CA LEU A 80 -6.15 5.44 -18.35
C LEU A 80 -4.62 5.53 -18.20
N CYS A 81 -3.99 4.59 -17.49
CA CYS A 81 -2.55 4.56 -17.24
C CYS A 81 -1.80 3.61 -18.19
N ALA A 82 -0.63 4.03 -18.62
CA ALA A 82 0.39 3.22 -19.28
C ALA A 82 1.74 3.45 -18.58
N GLU A 83 2.69 2.53 -18.74
CA GLU A 83 4.04 2.69 -18.22
C GLU A 83 4.69 3.97 -18.79
N GLY A 84 5.47 4.66 -17.96
CA GLY A 84 6.06 5.96 -18.28
C GLY A 84 5.14 7.17 -18.08
N LEU A 85 3.83 6.97 -17.89
CA LEU A 85 2.90 8.07 -17.63
C LEU A 85 2.86 8.46 -16.14
N ASN A 86 2.43 9.69 -15.85
CA ASN A 86 2.39 10.20 -14.48
C ASN A 86 1.05 9.92 -13.78
N TYR A 87 1.08 9.09 -12.74
CA TYR A 87 0.00 8.87 -11.79
C TYR A 87 -0.09 10.04 -10.78
N PRO A 88 -1.30 10.49 -10.36
CA PRO A 88 -2.62 9.90 -10.59
C PRO A 88 -3.30 10.29 -11.88
N LYS A 89 -2.78 11.25 -12.64
CA LYS A 89 -3.50 11.76 -13.82
C LYS A 89 -2.83 11.36 -15.12
N CYS A 90 -2.62 10.04 -15.20
CA CYS A 90 -2.72 9.25 -16.39
C CYS A 90 -3.95 9.60 -17.22
N THR A 91 -3.83 9.54 -18.55
CA THR A 91 -4.86 10.00 -19.50
C THR A 91 -4.80 9.29 -20.86
N LYS A 92 -4.05 8.18 -20.92
CA LYS A 92 -3.78 7.22 -22.00
C LYS A 92 -3.49 7.77 -23.41
N HIS A 93 -2.23 7.65 -23.84
CA HIS A 93 -1.84 7.21 -25.18
C HIS A 93 -0.62 6.30 -25.04
#